data_AF-A0AA95I4T0-F1
#
_entry.id   AF-A0AA95I4T0-F1
#
_cell.length_a   1.000
_cell.length_b   1.000
_cell.length_c   1.000
_cell.angle_alpha   90.00
_cell.angle_beta   90.00
_cell.angle_gamma   90.00
#
_symmetry.space_group_name_H-M   'P 1'
#
loop_
_entity.id
_entity.type
_entity.pdbx_description
1 polymer ?
#
loop_
_entity_poly.entity_id
_entity_poly.type
_entity_poly.pdbx_seq_one_letter_code
_entity_poly.pdbx_strand_id
1 'polypeptide(L)'
;MIRIFQSKDRVEAIEFSDTDAATIQQIIKFTGKGVTLAYEADGSVRVGIKKDAKNVVLVQLGQFIYKTSNSELGVCDYEYLISEYEEITETA
;
A
#
# COMPACT_ATOMS: atom_id res chain seq x y z
N MET A 1 -7.98 -4.11 -4.04
CA MET A 1 -8.53 -3.08 -4.95
C MET A 1 -7.64 -1.85 -4.85
N ILE A 2 -7.28 -1.21 -5.97
CA ILE A 2 -6.52 0.05 -5.96
C ILE A 2 -7.51 1.20 -5.79
N ARG A 3 -7.26 2.10 -4.85
CA ARG A 3 -8.05 3.29 -4.55
C ARG A 3 -7.24 4.52 -4.97
N ILE A 4 -7.88 5.53 -5.54
CA ILE A 4 -7.23 6.75 -6.03
C ILE A 4 -7.64 7.89 -5.12
N PHE A 5 -6.68 8.66 -4.63
CA PHE A 5 -6.92 9.82 -3.79
C PHE A 5 -6.27 11.07 -4.42
N GLN A 6 -6.96 12.21 -4.36
CA GLN A 6 -6.50 13.45 -4.98
C GLN A 6 -6.77 14.67 -4.09
N SER A 7 -5.77 15.55 -4.01
CA SER A 7 -5.87 16.89 -3.43
C SER A 7 -5.26 17.86 -4.43
N LYS A 8 -4.06 18.38 -4.17
CA LYS A 8 -3.21 19.06 -5.19
C LYS A 8 -2.36 18.09 -6.00
N ASP A 9 -1.95 16.99 -5.37
CA ASP A 9 -1.25 15.87 -5.98
C ASP A 9 -2.19 14.67 -6.05
N ARG A 10 -1.97 13.80 -7.06
CA ARG A 10 -2.66 12.52 -7.20
C ARG A 10 -1.79 11.43 -6.56
N VAL A 11 -2.39 10.65 -5.66
CA VAL A 11 -1.78 9.46 -5.08
C VAL A 11 -2.68 8.25 -5.37
N GLU A 12 -2.04 7.13 -5.69
CA GLU A 12 -2.73 5.84 -5.82
C GLU A 12 -2.39 5.04 -4.57
N ALA A 13 -3.33 4.29 -4.02
CA ALA A 13 -3.08 3.47 -2.85
C ALA A 13 -3.73 2.09 -2.96
N ILE A 14 -3.10 1.10 -2.35
CA ILE A 14 -3.64 -0.25 -2.21
C ILE A 14 -3.55 -0.69 -0.76
N GLU A 15 -4.65 -1.25 -0.26
CA GLU A 15 -4.70 -1.81 1.09
C GLU A 15 -4.03 -3.18 1.14
N PHE A 16 -3.28 -3.43 2.21
CA PHE A 16 -2.92 -4.79 2.59
C PHE A 16 -4.06 -5.39 3.43
N SER A 17 -5.10 -5.87 2.76
CA SER A 17 -6.36 -6.33 3.38
C SER A 17 -6.29 -7.73 3.99
N ASP A 18 -5.48 -8.61 3.40
CA ASP A 18 -5.39 -10.02 3.75
C ASP A 18 -4.07 -10.62 3.22
N THR A 19 -3.77 -11.85 3.64
CA THR A 19 -2.58 -12.59 3.23
C THR A 19 -2.79 -13.45 1.99
N ASP A 20 -3.92 -13.31 1.29
CA ASP A 20 -4.22 -14.16 0.14
C ASP A 20 -3.28 -13.84 -1.01
N ALA A 21 -2.94 -14.88 -1.78
CA ALA A 21 -2.03 -14.74 -2.91
C ALA A 21 -2.51 -13.67 -3.91
N ALA A 22 -3.82 -13.49 -4.09
CA ALA A 22 -4.38 -12.46 -4.97
C ALA A 22 -4.01 -11.05 -4.52
N THR A 23 -4.15 -10.74 -3.23
CA THR A 23 -3.80 -9.44 -2.63
C THR A 23 -2.31 -9.18 -2.73
N ILE A 24 -1.48 -10.17 -2.41
CA ILE A 24 -0.02 -10.07 -2.54
C ILE A 24 0.41 -9.82 -3.99
N GLN A 25 -0.21 -10.52 -4.95
CA GLN A 25 0.05 -10.30 -6.38
C GLN A 25 -0.38 -8.91 -6.84
N GLN A 26 -1.48 -8.37 -6.31
CA GLN A 26 -1.88 -6.98 -6.59
C GLN A 26 -0.85 -5.98 -6.03
N ILE A 27 -0.35 -6.18 -4.81
CA ILE A 27 0.70 -5.34 -4.22
C ILE A 27 1.99 -5.40 -5.05
N ILE A 28 2.42 -6.59 -5.50
CA ILE A 28 3.59 -6.74 -6.37
C ILE A 28 3.38 -5.98 -7.69
N LYS A 29 2.21 -6.12 -8.32
CA LYS A 29 1.87 -5.42 -9.57
C LYS A 29 1.84 -3.90 -9.38
N PHE A 30 1.25 -3.43 -8.29
CA PHE A 30 1.12 -2.01 -7.98
C PHE A 30 2.49 -1.36 -7.71
N THR A 31 3.32 -2.00 -6.90
CA THR A 31 4.63 -1.47 -6.51
C THR A 31 5.73 -1.71 -7.55
N GLY A 32 5.58 -2.77 -8.35
CA GLY A 32 6.65 -3.29 -9.23
C GLY A 32 7.83 -3.84 -8.44
N LYS A 33 7.66 -4.18 -7.16
CA LYS A 33 8.72 -4.65 -6.25
C LYS A 33 8.45 -6.05 -5.73
N GLY A 34 9.52 -6.77 -5.41
CA GLY A 34 9.44 -8.01 -4.66
C GLY A 34 8.96 -7.74 -3.23
N VAL A 35 8.14 -8.66 -2.72
CA VAL A 35 7.54 -8.58 -1.38
C VAL A 35 7.88 -9.80 -0.55
N THR A 36 7.87 -9.65 0.77
CA THR A 36 8.05 -10.74 1.74
C THR A 36 6.96 -10.65 2.78
N LEU A 37 6.37 -11.79 3.15
CA LEU A 37 5.44 -11.90 4.26
C LEU A 37 6.21 -12.32 5.52
N ALA A 38 5.95 -11.64 6.63
CA ALA A 38 6.48 -12.01 7.94
C ALA A 38 5.33 -12.17 8.93
N TYR A 39 5.35 -13.29 9.65
CA TYR A 39 4.44 -13.60 10.74
C TYR A 39 5.18 -13.35 12.05
N GLU A 40 4.63 -12.48 12.89
CA GLU A 40 5.19 -12.17 14.19
C GLU A 40 4.68 -13.14 15.26
N ALA A 41 5.36 -13.17 16.41
CA ALA A 41 5.04 -14.10 17.49
C ALA A 41 3.66 -13.86 18.13
N ASP A 42 3.10 -12.64 17.99
CA ASP A 42 1.77 -12.28 18.44
C ASP A 42 0.65 -12.67 17.44
N GLY A 43 1.03 -13.31 16.32
CA GLY A 43 0.12 -13.70 15.25
C GLY A 43 -0.19 -12.59 14.26
N SER A 44 0.39 -11.39 14.42
CA SER A 44 0.28 -10.32 13.44
C SER A 44 1.06 -10.65 12.17
N VAL A 45 0.61 -10.08 11.05
CA VAL A 45 1.25 -10.26 9.74
C VAL A 45 1.61 -8.92 9.16
N ARG A 46 2.81 -8.86 8.59
CA ARG A 46 3.29 -7.69 7.84
C ARG A 46 3.83 -8.10 6.48
N VAL A 47 3.71 -7.18 5.53
CA VAL A 47 4.36 -7.27 4.23
C VAL A 47 5.55 -6.32 4.21
N GLY A 48 6.72 -6.84 3.87
CA GLY A 48 7.91 -6.06 3.53
C GLY A 48 8.01 -5.87 2.02
N ILE A 49 8.04 -4.62 1.57
CA ILE A 49 8.17 -4.24 0.15
C ILE A 49 9.58 -3.69 -0.06
N LYS A 50 10.34 -4.28 -0.99
CA LYS A 50 11.71 -3.85 -1.28
C LYS A 50 11.71 -2.50 -2.00
N LYS A 51 12.12 -1.42 -1.33
CA LYS A 51 12.26 -0.09 -1.95
C LYS A 51 13.54 -0.02 -2.79
N ASP A 52 14.65 -0.47 -2.21
CA ASP A 52 15.96 -0.58 -2.88
C ASP A 52 16.82 -1.71 -2.25
N ALA A 53 18.14 -1.70 -2.48
CA ALA A 53 19.04 -2.74 -1.96
C ALA A 53 19.16 -2.76 -0.42
N LYS A 54 18.88 -1.65 0.25
CA LYS A 54 19.05 -1.48 1.71
C LYS A 54 17.76 -1.12 2.44
N ASN A 55 16.75 -0.61 1.73
CA ASN A 55 15.51 -0.14 2.32
C ASN A 55 14.33 -1.06 2.01
N VAL A 56 13.58 -1.39 3.06
CA VAL A 56 12.32 -2.13 3.01
C VAL A 56 11.24 -1.29 3.65
N VAL A 57 10.09 -1.21 3.00
CA VAL A 57 8.88 -0.58 3.54
C VAL A 57 8.03 -1.68 4.18
N LEU A 58 7.65 -1.49 5.44
CA LEU A 58 6.83 -2.45 6.18
C LEU A 58 5.38 -1.96 6.23
N VAL A 59 4.46 -2.87 5.95
CA VAL A 59 3.01 -2.61 5.88
C VAL A 59 2.32 -3.61 6.79
N GLN A 60 1.54 -3.12 7.75
CA GLN A 60 0.71 -3.98 8.59
C GLN A 60 -0.65 -4.23 7.94
N LEU A 61 -1.32 -5.31 8.35
CA LEU A 61 -2.68 -5.61 7.90
C LEU A 61 -3.62 -4.41 8.15
N GLY A 62 -4.39 -4.03 7.14
CA GLY A 62 -5.29 -2.85 7.16
C GLY A 62 -4.61 -1.52 6.81
N GLN A 63 -3.29 -1.48 6.65
CA GLN A 63 -2.59 -0.28 6.19
C GLN A 63 -2.57 -0.17 4.66
N PHE A 64 -2.38 1.05 4.18
CA PHE A 64 -2.33 1.39 2.77
C PHE A 64 -0.90 1.63 2.32
N ILE A 65 -0.56 1.07 1.17
CA ILE A 65 0.65 1.40 0.42
C ILE A 65 0.25 2.45 -0.60
N TYR A 66 0.80 3.65 -0.49
CA TYR A 66 0.56 4.69 -1.48
C TYR A 66 1.76 4.88 -2.41
N LYS A 67 1.45 5.31 -3.63
CA LYS A 67 2.40 5.68 -4.67
C LYS A 67 2.08 7.08 -5.16
N THR A 68 3.08 7.97 -5.09
CA THR A 68 2.96 9.33 -5.63
C THR A 68 3.19 9.34 -7.14
N SER A 69 2.85 10.45 -7.81
CA SER A 69 3.13 10.68 -9.23
C SER A 69 4.63 10.53 -9.59
N ASN A 70 5.53 10.77 -8.64
CA ASN A 70 6.98 10.60 -8.79
C ASN A 70 7.46 9.16 -8.55
N SER A 71 6.53 8.20 -8.45
CA SER A 71 6.82 6.78 -8.14
C SER A 71 7.48 6.54 -6.78
N GLU A 72 7.33 7.47 -5.84
CA GLU A 72 7.73 7.25 -4.46
C GLU A 72 6.68 6.40 -3.74
N LEU A 73 7.16 5.42 -2.97
CA LEU A 73 6.33 4.54 -2.15
C LEU A 73 6.39 4.95 -0.69
N GLY A 74 5.23 4.96 -0.04
CA GLY A 74 5.06 5.13 1.39
C GLY A 74 3.92 4.29 1.94
N VAL A 75 3.72 4.38 3.26
CA VAL A 75 2.67 3.65 3.99
C VAL A 75 1.94 4.62 4.89
N CYS A 76 0.63 4.46 4.97
CA CYS A 76 -0.23 5.25 5.83
C CYS A 76 -1.47 4.45 6.23
N ASP A 77 -2.19 4.96 7.22
CA ASP A 77 -3.51 4.47 7.57
C ASP A 77 -4.57 5.14 6.69
N TYR A 78 -5.79 4.60 6.69
CA TYR A 78 -6.89 5.15 5.88
C TYR A 78 -7.25 6.58 6.31
N GLU A 79 -7.23 6.86 7.60
CA GLU A 79 -7.54 8.16 8.21
C GLU A 79 -6.65 9.26 7.67
N TYR A 80 -5.36 8.96 7.42
CA TYR A 80 -4.43 9.89 6.82
C TYR A 80 -4.77 10.20 5.36
N LEU A 81 -5.17 9.19 4.58
CA LEU A 81 -5.54 9.38 3.18
C LEU A 81 -6.75 10.29 3.05
N ILE A 82 -7.78 10.10 3.89
CA ILE A 82 -9.01 10.90 3.82
C ILE A 82 -8.89 12.27 4.48
N SER A 83 -7.90 12.49 5.36
CA SER A 83 -7.65 13.81 5.95
C SER A 83 -6.90 14.73 4.98
N GLU A 84 -6.02 14.17 4.16
CA GLU A 84 -5.15 14.91 3.24
C GLU A 84 -5.67 14.94 1.79
N TYR A 85 -6.50 13.96 1.41
CA TYR A 85 -6.94 13.76 0.02
C TYR A 85 -8.42 13.37 -0.07
N GLU A 86 -9.06 13.73 -1.18
CA GLU A 86 -10.40 13.26 -1.54
C GLU A 86 -10.28 11.95 -2.33
N GLU A 87 -11.02 10.91 -1.91
CA GLU A 87 -11.07 9.65 -2.66
C GLU A 87 -11.88 9.82 -3.96
N ILE A 88 -11.27 9.52 -5.09
CA ILE A 88 -11.96 9.49 -6.38
C ILE A 88 -12.54 8.10 -6.57
N THR A 89 -13.81 7.95 -6.25
CA THR A 89 -14.57 6.79 -6.71
C THR A 89 -15.00 7.06 -8.15
N GLU A 90 -14.36 6.43 -9.15
CA GLU A 90 -14.95 6.37 -10.48
C GLU A 90 -16.32 5.68 -10.36
N THR A 91 -17.39 6.46 -10.37
CA THR A 91 -18.73 5.95 -10.65
C THR A 91 -18.73 5.44 -12.08
N ALA A 92 -18.71 4.12 -12.22
CA ALA A 92 -18.99 3.43 -13.48
C ALA A 92 -20.40 3.76 -13.99
#